data_AF-A0A9E5LEB7-F1
#
_entry.id   AF-A0A9E5LEB7-F1
#
_cell.length_a   1.000
_cell.length_b   1.000
_cell.length_c   1.000
_cell.angle_alpha   90.00
_cell.angle_beta   90.00
_cell.angle_gamma   90.00
#
_symmetry.space_group_name_H-M   'P 1'
#
loop_
_entity.id
_entity.type
_entity.pdbx_description
1 polymer ?
#
loop_
_entity_poly.entity_id
_entity_poly.type
_entity_poly.pdbx_seq_one_letter_code
_entity_poly.pdbx_strand_id
1 'polypeptide(L)'
;MQALLDGIPGIAYTPARATELVGKECGNGVVIAHDQSWETQYCHLKQGSISVKVGDAVPVGNVLGKIGLSGRTQFPHVHISVCHNGTRIDPFTPSGRLTCNSSADTLWDTAIDYDAGGLLSLLFLTTCQKSKRCALVSKLHRLQTKVPQSSSQPFDLGCKKAIS
;
A
#
# COMPACT_ATOMS: atom_id res chain seq x y z
N MET A 1 -2.70 -18.50 10.56
CA MET A 1 -1.55 -17.77 9.96
C MET A 1 -1.01 -18.56 8.78
N GLN A 2 -0.91 -17.96 7.58
CA GLN A 2 -0.68 -18.72 6.35
C GLN A 2 0.68 -18.47 5.68
N ALA A 3 1.17 -17.24 5.66
CA ALA A 3 2.45 -16.90 5.03
C ALA A 3 3.15 -15.76 5.78
N LEU A 4 4.47 -15.83 5.89
CA LEU A 4 5.29 -14.89 6.66
C LEU A 4 6.58 -14.56 5.89
N LEU A 5 6.92 -13.27 5.85
CA LEU A 5 8.24 -12.80 5.45
C LEU A 5 8.78 -11.92 6.57
N ASP A 6 9.99 -12.20 7.03
CA ASP A 6 10.74 -11.39 7.99
C ASP A 6 12.23 -11.35 7.60
N GLY A 7 12.96 -10.35 8.07
CA GLY A 7 14.40 -10.16 7.81
C GLY A 7 14.73 -9.01 6.85
N ILE A 8 13.74 -8.30 6.32
CA ILE A 8 13.94 -7.11 5.49
C ILE A 8 14.26 -5.91 6.38
N PRO A 9 15.42 -5.25 6.22
CA PRO A 9 15.78 -4.08 7.02
C PRO A 9 14.77 -2.94 6.87
N GLY A 10 14.53 -2.21 7.97
CA GLY A 10 13.71 -1.01 7.95
C GLY A 10 14.50 0.19 7.46
N ILE A 11 14.54 0.40 6.14
CA ILE A 11 15.24 1.52 5.49
C ILE A 11 14.27 2.19 4.53
N ALA A 12 14.20 3.52 4.58
CA ALA A 12 13.34 4.29 3.69
C ALA A 12 13.64 3.99 2.22
N TYR A 13 12.58 3.74 1.45
CA TYR A 13 12.66 3.53 0.02
C TYR A 13 13.24 4.75 -0.70
N THR A 14 14.18 4.48 -1.62
CA THR A 14 14.68 5.45 -2.60
C THR A 14 14.70 4.83 -4.00
N PRO A 15 14.63 5.62 -5.07
CA PRO A 15 14.75 5.09 -6.44
C PRO A 15 16.01 4.25 -6.67
N ALA A 16 17.12 4.59 -6.02
CA ALA A 16 18.39 3.86 -6.09
C ALA A 16 18.28 2.42 -5.56
N ARG A 17 17.34 2.14 -4.65
CA ARG A 17 17.12 0.82 -4.02
C ARG A 17 15.98 0.03 -4.65
N ALA A 18 15.37 0.54 -5.72
CA ALA A 18 14.19 -0.08 -6.31
C ALA A 18 14.41 -1.53 -6.76
N THR A 19 15.61 -1.84 -7.25
CA THR A 19 15.98 -3.18 -7.72
C THR A 19 16.15 -4.20 -6.58
N GLU A 20 16.57 -3.77 -5.39
CA GLU A 20 16.71 -4.64 -4.21
C GLU A 20 15.37 -5.13 -3.66
N LEU A 21 14.30 -4.40 -3.98
CA LEU A 21 12.96 -4.62 -3.44
C LEU A 21 12.00 -5.29 -4.43
N VAL A 22 12.48 -5.66 -5.63
CA VAL A 22 11.66 -6.41 -6.61
C VAL A 22 11.26 -7.75 -6.00
N GLY A 23 9.95 -8.00 -5.92
CA GLY A 23 9.37 -9.18 -5.26
C GLY A 23 9.37 -9.12 -3.73
N LYS A 24 9.79 -8.00 -3.13
CA LYS A 24 9.83 -7.77 -1.66
C LYS A 24 9.19 -6.44 -1.29
N GLU A 25 8.25 -5.97 -2.12
CA GLU A 25 7.64 -4.65 -1.99
C GLU A 25 6.85 -4.53 -0.69
N CYS A 26 6.20 -5.61 -0.25
CA CYS A 26 5.51 -5.70 1.05
C CYS A 26 6.48 -5.58 2.25
N GLY A 27 7.77 -5.88 2.08
CA GLY A 27 8.73 -5.95 3.18
C GLY A 27 8.39 -7.09 4.15
N ASN A 28 8.64 -6.89 5.44
CA ASN A 28 8.22 -7.85 6.45
C ASN A 28 6.69 -7.81 6.58
N GLY A 29 6.06 -8.96 6.61
CA GLY A 29 4.62 -9.03 6.57
C GLY A 29 4.06 -10.41 6.88
N VAL A 30 2.75 -10.43 7.11
CA VAL A 30 1.99 -11.64 7.44
C VAL A 30 0.72 -11.72 6.60
N VAL A 31 0.34 -12.94 6.21
CA VAL A 31 -0.96 -13.25 5.62
C VAL A 31 -1.74 -14.13 6.58
N ILE A 32 -2.91 -13.62 7.00
CA ILE A 32 -3.87 -14.36 7.81
C ILE A 32 -4.98 -14.85 6.89
N ALA A 33 -5.18 -16.16 6.86
CA ALA A 33 -6.34 -16.78 6.23
C ALA A 33 -7.50 -16.81 7.24
N HIS A 34 -8.68 -16.53 6.74
CA HIS A 34 -9.96 -16.54 7.43
C HIS A 34 -10.89 -17.57 6.77
N ASP A 35 -12.09 -17.71 7.31
CA ASP A 35 -13.11 -18.59 6.73
C ASP A 35 -13.54 -18.11 5.34
N GLN A 36 -14.18 -19.00 4.57
CA GLN A 36 -14.76 -18.69 3.26
C GLN A 36 -13.76 -18.05 2.27
N SER A 37 -12.48 -18.46 2.32
CA SER A 37 -11.42 -17.96 1.43
C SER A 37 -11.14 -16.46 1.54
N TRP A 38 -11.44 -15.86 2.69
CA TRP A 38 -11.00 -14.50 3.02
C TRP A 38 -9.56 -14.50 3.52
N GLU A 39 -8.81 -13.47 3.16
CA GLU A 39 -7.42 -13.30 3.54
C GLU A 39 -7.15 -11.84 3.86
N THR A 40 -6.36 -11.59 4.90
CA THR A 40 -5.84 -10.25 5.21
C THR A 40 -4.32 -10.29 5.22
N GLN A 41 -3.71 -9.37 4.50
CA GLN A 41 -2.27 -9.19 4.45
C GLN A 41 -1.87 -7.90 5.16
N TYR A 42 -0.81 -7.97 5.96
CA TYR A 42 -0.20 -6.85 6.67
C TYR A 42 1.25 -6.72 6.22
N CYS A 43 1.64 -5.54 5.75
CA CYS A 43 2.96 -5.25 5.20
C CYS A 43 3.68 -4.15 5.98
N HIS A 44 4.97 -4.00 5.68
CA HIS A 44 5.88 -2.99 6.22
C HIS A 44 6.16 -3.10 7.73
N LEU A 45 6.09 -4.32 8.29
CA LEU A 45 6.35 -4.56 9.70
C LEU A 45 7.83 -4.38 10.08
N LYS A 46 8.10 -4.11 11.35
CA LYS A 46 9.48 -3.97 11.85
C LYS A 46 10.16 -5.34 11.82
N GLN A 47 11.38 -5.37 11.28
CA GLN A 47 12.22 -6.56 11.25
C GLN A 47 12.34 -7.20 12.65
N GLY A 48 12.12 -8.51 12.73
CA GLY A 48 12.21 -9.27 13.98
C GLY A 48 11.15 -8.92 15.02
N SER A 49 10.08 -8.21 14.63
CA SER A 49 8.98 -7.88 15.54
C SER A 49 7.77 -8.78 15.41
N ILE A 50 7.72 -9.65 14.39
CA ILE A 50 6.58 -10.51 14.13
C ILE A 50 6.51 -11.60 15.20
N SER A 51 5.38 -11.66 15.90
CA SER A 51 5.16 -12.55 17.07
C SER A 51 4.47 -13.86 16.72
N VAL A 52 4.02 -14.04 15.48
CA VAL A 52 3.29 -15.22 14.99
C VAL A 52 4.12 -16.01 13.98
N LYS A 53 3.84 -17.30 13.85
CA LYS A 53 4.48 -18.22 12.91
C LYS A 53 3.46 -18.83 11.95
N VAL A 54 3.93 -19.32 10.80
CA VAL A 54 3.08 -20.06 9.87
C VAL A 54 2.47 -21.27 10.59
N GLY A 55 1.16 -21.44 10.46
CA GLY A 55 0.38 -22.48 11.15
C GLY A 55 -0.32 -22.01 12.43
N ASP A 56 0.07 -20.87 13.02
CA ASP A 56 -0.54 -20.41 14.27
C ASP A 56 -2.02 -20.03 14.07
N ALA A 57 -2.84 -20.38 15.06
CA ALA A 57 -4.17 -19.79 15.22
C ALA A 57 -4.02 -18.36 15.73
N VAL A 58 -4.64 -17.40 15.05
CA VAL A 58 -4.51 -15.96 15.36
C VAL A 58 -5.90 -15.42 15.71
N PRO A 59 -6.28 -15.38 16.99
CA PRO A 59 -7.56 -14.82 17.42
C PRO A 59 -7.60 -13.31 17.17
N VAL A 60 -8.81 -12.77 17.09
CA VAL A 60 -9.03 -11.31 17.00
C VAL A 60 -8.37 -10.62 18.21
N GLY A 61 -7.66 -9.52 17.95
CA GLY A 61 -6.94 -8.76 18.97
C GLY A 61 -5.51 -9.25 19.25
N ASN A 62 -5.06 -10.37 18.67
CA ASN A 62 -3.67 -10.79 18.82
C ASN A 62 -2.71 -9.77 18.19
N VAL A 63 -1.63 -9.47 18.90
CA VAL A 63 -0.52 -8.67 18.38
C VAL A 63 0.21 -9.49 17.31
N LEU A 64 0.32 -8.95 16.09
CA LEU A 64 1.02 -9.59 14.96
C LEU A 64 2.48 -9.18 14.89
N GLY A 65 2.78 -7.93 15.27
CA GLY A 65 4.10 -7.33 15.23
C GLY A 65 4.04 -5.82 15.43
N LYS A 66 5.17 -5.14 15.19
CA LYS A 66 5.28 -3.68 15.32
C LYS A 66 5.31 -3.02 13.94
N ILE A 67 4.78 -1.80 13.84
CA ILE A 67 4.91 -0.96 12.63
C ILE A 67 6.40 -0.72 12.33
N GLY A 68 6.76 -0.84 11.06
CA GLY A 68 8.14 -0.68 10.59
C GLY A 68 8.26 0.17 9.33
N LEU A 69 9.42 0.04 8.68
CA LEU A 69 9.82 0.79 7.48
C LEU A 69 10.43 -0.16 6.43
N SER A 70 10.06 -1.44 6.44
CA SER A 70 10.61 -2.42 5.51
C SER A 70 9.84 -2.47 4.19
N GLY A 71 10.52 -2.80 3.10
CA GLY A 71 9.90 -2.91 1.78
C GLY A 71 9.81 -1.56 1.08
N ARG A 72 8.84 -1.40 0.19
CA ARG A 72 8.70 -0.22 -0.66
C ARG A 72 7.91 0.90 0.04
N THR A 73 8.43 1.37 1.17
CA THR A 73 7.83 2.39 2.03
C THR A 73 8.80 3.54 2.33
N GLN A 74 8.30 4.77 2.44
CA GLN A 74 9.10 5.96 2.72
C GLN A 74 8.98 6.46 4.17
N PHE A 75 7.92 6.06 4.88
CA PHE A 75 7.67 6.45 6.27
C PHE A 75 6.98 5.31 7.02
N PRO A 76 7.14 5.20 8.36
CA PRO A 76 6.55 4.11 9.10
C PRO A 76 5.02 4.10 9.03
N HIS A 77 4.46 3.03 8.47
CA HIS A 77 3.02 2.80 8.40
C HIS A 77 2.76 1.29 8.24
N VAL A 78 1.50 0.87 8.39
CA VAL A 78 1.07 -0.47 8.03
C VAL A 78 0.27 -0.37 6.73
N HIS A 79 0.58 -1.25 5.77
CA HIS A 79 -0.28 -1.44 4.61
C HIS A 79 -1.12 -2.69 4.84
N ILE A 80 -2.45 -2.55 4.74
CA ILE A 80 -3.42 -3.63 4.95
C ILE A 80 -4.11 -3.91 3.62
N SER A 81 -4.18 -5.18 3.27
CA SER A 81 -4.86 -5.67 2.08
C SER A 81 -5.90 -6.70 2.49
N VAL A 82 -7.13 -6.57 2.01
CA VAL A 82 -8.17 -7.60 2.16
C VAL A 82 -8.35 -8.29 0.81
N CYS A 83 -8.40 -9.61 0.82
CA CYS A 83 -8.65 -10.42 -0.36
C CYS A 83 -9.77 -11.44 -0.10
N HIS A 84 -10.55 -11.75 -1.12
CA HIS A 84 -11.55 -12.80 -1.13
C HIS A 84 -11.45 -13.57 -2.43
N ASN A 85 -11.33 -14.90 -2.35
CA ASN A 85 -11.13 -15.78 -3.52
C ASN A 85 -9.96 -15.35 -4.42
N GLY A 86 -8.89 -14.84 -3.82
CA GLY A 86 -7.70 -14.36 -4.53
C GLY A 86 -7.80 -12.95 -5.09
N THR A 87 -8.98 -12.34 -5.09
CA THR A 87 -9.20 -10.96 -5.57
C THR A 87 -9.10 -9.97 -4.42
N ARG A 88 -8.43 -8.84 -4.64
CA ARG A 88 -8.34 -7.73 -3.67
C ARG A 88 -9.68 -7.00 -3.56
N ILE A 89 -10.12 -6.79 -2.33
CA ILE A 89 -11.38 -6.13 -1.99
C ILE A 89 -11.09 -4.84 -1.23
N ASP A 90 -11.82 -3.77 -1.57
CA ASP A 90 -11.82 -2.55 -0.76
C ASP A 90 -12.65 -2.81 0.52
N PRO A 91 -12.04 -2.76 1.72
CA PRO A 91 -12.76 -3.05 2.96
C PRO A 91 -13.79 -1.99 3.33
N PHE A 92 -13.67 -0.77 2.80
CA PHE A 92 -14.64 0.31 3.02
C PHE A 92 -15.83 0.21 2.07
N THR A 93 -15.65 -0.39 0.89
CA THR A 93 -16.73 -0.64 -0.08
C THR A 93 -16.58 -1.97 -0.80
N PRO A 94 -16.94 -3.10 -0.16
CA PRO A 94 -16.76 -4.43 -0.72
C PRO A 94 -17.59 -4.67 -1.97
N SER A 95 -18.76 -4.03 -2.05
CA SER A 95 -19.65 -4.09 -3.21
C SER A 95 -19.23 -3.16 -4.36
N GLY A 96 -18.22 -2.30 -4.15
CA GLY A 96 -17.81 -1.25 -5.10
C GLY A 96 -18.86 -0.15 -5.33
N ARG A 97 -19.96 -0.16 -4.57
CA ARG A 97 -21.06 0.80 -4.72
C ARG A 97 -20.88 1.96 -3.74
N LEU A 98 -20.18 3.00 -4.19
CA LEU A 98 -20.13 4.28 -3.50
C LEU A 98 -21.28 5.16 -4.00
N THR A 99 -22.29 5.38 -3.16
CA THR A 99 -23.34 6.37 -3.42
C THR A 99 -23.32 7.45 -2.34
N CYS A 100 -23.45 8.72 -2.76
CA CYS A 100 -23.55 9.83 -1.83
C CYS A 100 -24.79 9.65 -0.93
N ASN A 101 -24.64 9.90 0.37
CA ASN A 101 -25.72 9.89 1.34
C ASN A 101 -26.37 8.51 1.62
N SER A 102 -25.68 7.41 1.29
CA SER A 102 -26.03 6.06 1.73
C SER A 102 -24.91 5.51 2.61
N SER A 103 -25.27 4.82 3.69
CA SER A 103 -24.34 3.95 4.41
C SER A 103 -23.88 2.86 3.44
N ALA A 104 -22.61 2.89 3.05
CA ALA A 104 -22.01 1.79 2.30
C ALA A 104 -21.85 0.58 3.23
N ASP A 105 -22.09 -0.62 2.70
CA ASP A 105 -21.67 -1.85 3.39
C ASP A 105 -20.15 -1.80 3.56
N THR A 106 -19.64 -2.04 4.77
CA THR A 106 -18.19 -2.08 5.07
C THR A 106 -17.85 -3.42 5.72
N LEU A 107 -16.56 -3.81 5.68
CA LEU A 107 -16.08 -5.01 6.39
C LEU A 107 -15.69 -4.73 7.84
N TRP A 108 -15.85 -3.50 8.32
CA TRP A 108 -15.46 -3.10 9.65
C TRP A 108 -16.61 -3.30 10.63
N ASP A 109 -16.37 -4.07 11.69
CA ASP A 109 -17.34 -4.29 12.76
C ASP A 109 -17.61 -3.00 13.56
N THR A 110 -16.57 -2.18 13.75
CA THR A 110 -16.67 -0.83 14.30
C THR A 110 -16.32 0.18 13.21
N ALA A 111 -17.20 1.15 12.99
CA ALA A 111 -16.91 2.25 12.06
C ALA A 111 -15.64 2.98 12.51
N ILE A 112 -14.67 3.09 11.60
CA ILE A 112 -13.46 3.87 11.82
C ILE A 112 -13.82 5.31 11.51
N ASP A 113 -13.88 6.16 12.53
CA ASP A 113 -14.04 7.59 12.33
C ASP A 113 -12.86 8.12 11.52
N TYR A 114 -13.17 8.77 10.40
CA TYR A 114 -12.15 9.43 9.60
C TYR A 114 -11.82 10.77 10.24
N ASP A 115 -10.72 10.81 10.99
CA ASP A 115 -10.06 12.07 11.33
C ASP A 115 -9.20 12.50 10.15
N ALA A 116 -9.62 13.58 9.48
CA ALA A 116 -8.87 14.15 8.37
C ALA A 116 -7.44 14.49 8.83
N GLY A 117 -6.47 13.73 8.30
CA GLY A 117 -5.06 13.97 8.57
C GLY A 117 -4.66 15.39 8.15
N GLY A 118 -3.86 16.03 8.99
CA GLY A 118 -3.24 17.31 8.65
C GLY A 118 -2.32 17.17 7.43
N LEU A 119 -2.12 18.28 6.75
CA LEU A 119 -1.23 18.38 5.60
C LEU A 119 0.23 18.08 6.02
N LEU A 120 0.74 16.90 5.62
CA LEU A 120 2.08 16.44 5.99
C LEU A 120 3.21 17.30 5.40
N SER A 121 3.03 17.80 4.17
CA SER A 121 3.95 18.76 3.52
C SER A 121 3.27 19.52 2.36
N LEU A 122 3.27 20.86 2.36
CA LEU A 122 3.12 21.68 1.14
C LEU A 122 4.51 22.21 0.76
N LEU A 123 5.22 21.49 -0.12
CA LEU A 123 6.40 22.05 -0.78
C LEU A 123 5.91 22.89 -1.96
N PHE A 124 5.55 24.15 -1.71
CA PHE A 124 5.50 25.14 -2.78
C PHE A 124 6.94 25.51 -3.15
N LEU A 125 7.40 25.11 -4.34
CA LEU A 125 8.53 25.80 -4.96
C LEU A 125 8.07 27.22 -5.33
N THR A 126 8.27 28.18 -4.43
CA THR A 126 7.98 29.60 -4.70
C THR A 126 9.07 30.28 -5.53
N THR A 127 10.11 29.58 -5.94
CA THR A 127 11.14 30.12 -6.84
C THR A 127 10.89 29.68 -8.28
N CYS A 128 10.05 30.43 -8.99
CA CYS A 128 10.19 30.58 -10.43
C CYS A 128 11.53 31.33 -10.67
N GLN A 129 12.59 30.62 -11.07
CA GLN A 129 13.80 31.29 -11.55
C GLN A 129 13.41 32.13 -12.76
N LYS A 130 13.33 33.45 -12.55
CA LYS A 130 13.21 34.45 -13.60
C LYS A 130 14.42 34.35 -14.54
N SER A 131 14.33 33.50 -15.55
CA SER A 131 15.14 33.63 -16.76
C SER A 131 14.25 34.24 -17.84
N LYS A 132 14.63 35.44 -18.27
CA LYS A 132 13.99 36.18 -19.34
C LYS A 132 14.14 35.38 -20.65
N ARG A 133 13.10 34.63 -21.03
CA ARG A 133 12.72 34.23 -22.40
C ARG A 133 11.65 33.14 -22.31
N CYS A 134 10.39 33.55 -22.11
CA CYS A 134 9.27 32.69 -22.48
C CYS A 134 8.10 33.58 -22.91
N ALA A 135 8.29 34.20 -24.06
CA ALA A 135 7.23 34.78 -24.86
C ALA A 135 7.51 34.34 -26.30
N LEU A 136 7.09 33.13 -26.66
CA LEU A 136 6.76 32.80 -28.05
C LEU A 136 5.93 31.51 -28.11
N VAL A 137 4.81 31.64 -28.85
CA VAL A 137 3.97 30.58 -29.43
C VAL A 137 2.93 29.92 -28.52
N SER A 138 1.79 30.61 -28.40
CA SER A 138 0.48 29.95 -28.44
C SER A 138 0.23 29.39 -29.85
N LYS A 139 -0.32 28.17 -29.92
CA LYS A 139 -0.79 27.40 -31.10
C LYS A 139 0.31 26.77 -31.97
N LEU A 140 0.49 25.46 -31.82
CA LEU A 140 0.10 24.41 -32.76
C LEU A 140 0.76 23.08 -32.34
N HIS A 141 0.02 21.99 -32.49
CA HIS A 141 0.39 20.58 -32.27
C HIS A 141 0.25 20.03 -30.84
N ARG A 142 -0.75 19.15 -30.71
CA ARG A 142 -1.00 18.21 -29.64
C ARG A 142 0.22 17.30 -29.49
N LEU A 143 1.17 17.69 -28.64
CA LEU A 143 2.23 16.81 -28.17
C LEU A 143 1.59 15.74 -27.28
N GLN A 144 1.32 14.57 -27.85
CA GLN A 144 1.17 13.34 -27.08
C GLN A 144 2.46 13.15 -26.29
N THR A 145 2.47 13.58 -25.03
CA THR A 145 3.42 13.03 -24.07
C THR A 145 2.97 11.60 -23.84
N LYS A 146 3.46 10.70 -24.69
CA LYS A 146 3.53 9.28 -24.40
C LYS A 146 4.44 9.17 -23.19
N VAL A 147 3.85 9.30 -22.01
CA VAL A 147 4.44 8.79 -20.78
C VAL A 147 4.76 7.34 -21.13
N PRO A 148 6.04 6.91 -21.12
CA PRO A 148 6.31 5.50 -21.23
C PRO A 148 5.51 4.88 -20.10
N GLN A 149 4.50 4.08 -20.45
CA GLN A 149 3.89 3.16 -19.51
C GLN A 149 5.05 2.28 -19.05
N SER A 150 5.74 2.67 -17.97
CA SER A 150 6.59 1.76 -17.24
C SER A 150 5.63 0.66 -16.86
N SER A 151 5.87 -0.52 -17.45
CA SER A 151 5.01 -1.68 -17.40
C SER A 151 4.21 -1.70 -16.10
N SER A 152 2.90 -1.55 -16.24
CA SER A 152 1.94 -2.03 -15.27
C SER A 152 2.13 -3.54 -15.21
N GLN A 153 3.17 -3.99 -14.51
CA GLN A 153 3.17 -5.30 -13.88
C GLN A 153 1.91 -5.26 -13.02
N PRO A 154 0.91 -6.12 -13.29
CA PRO A 154 -0.33 -6.05 -12.58
C PRO A 154 -0.01 -6.23 -11.09
N PHE A 155 -0.33 -5.24 -10.26
CA PHE A 155 -0.47 -5.41 -8.82
C PHE A 155 -1.71 -6.29 -8.49
N ASP A 156 -2.03 -7.23 -9.38
CA ASP A 156 -2.99 -8.33 -9.24
C ASP A 156 -2.24 -9.58 -8.75
N LEU A 157 -1.23 -9.36 -7.93
CA LEU A 157 -0.67 -10.40 -7.10
C LEU A 157 -1.62 -10.47 -5.90
N GLY A 158 -2.53 -11.45 -5.92
CA GLY A 158 -3.41 -11.73 -4.78
C GLY A 158 -2.60 -11.81 -3.47
N CYS A 159 -3.25 -11.62 -2.31
CA CYS A 159 -2.60 -11.42 -1.01
C CYS A 159 -1.45 -12.41 -0.71
N LYS A 160 -1.48 -13.65 -1.22
CA LYS A 160 -0.39 -14.62 -1.06
C LYS A 160 0.91 -14.27 -1.77
N LYS A 161 0.84 -13.71 -2.98
CA LYS A 161 1.99 -13.59 -3.88
C LYS A 161 2.89 -12.38 -3.58
N ALA A 162 2.42 -11.48 -2.71
CA ALA A 162 3.20 -10.33 -2.25
C ALA A 162 4.08 -10.62 -1.01
N ILE A 163 3.94 -11.80 -0.38
CA ILE A 163 4.75 -12.26 0.77
C ILE A 163 5.50 -13.58 0.47
N SER A 164 5.31 -14.17 -0.72
CA SER A 164 5.93 -15.42 -1.18
C SER A 164 7.25 -15.21 -1.91
#